data_AF-A0A8H6SQU4-F1
#
_entry.id   AF-A0A8H6SQU4-F1
#
_cell.length_a   1.000
_cell.length_b   1.000
_cell.length_c   1.000
_cell.angle_alpha   90.00
_cell.angle_beta   90.00
_cell.angle_gamma   90.00
#
_symmetry.space_group_name_H-M   'P 1'
#
loop_
_entity.id
_entity.type
_entity.pdbx_description
1 polymer ?
#
loop_
_entity_poly.entity_id
_entity_poly.type
_entity_poly.pdbx_seq_one_letter_code
_entity_poly.pdbx_strand_id
1 'polypeptide(L)'
;MAPILSRIDFLLSWIDNTFVHYIVLGALILYACRALARYNLPHTCLTDLEHIIGETDDILQKAREARALNDIHFRVQAQFNLSQLQERASLLRLEALTQHGVLSCATEYFYVFGNLSKRIRVCRGEVKQLQLTILKEIESEKSARHAEEATGMAVVLACSSRAGRRSYASEVSHAG
;
A
#
# COMPACT_ATOMS: atom_id res chain seq x y z
N MET A 1 -10.69 67.13 5.62
CA MET A 1 -10.86 66.30 4.40
C MET A 1 -9.56 65.87 3.72
N ALA A 2 -8.37 66.33 4.16
CA ALA A 2 -7.07 65.94 3.57
C ALA A 2 -6.54 64.50 3.81
N PRO A 3 -6.85 63.77 4.91
CA PRO A 3 -6.15 62.51 5.22
C PRO A 3 -6.69 61.28 4.47
N ILE A 4 -7.81 61.42 3.76
CA ILE A 4 -8.45 60.32 3.01
C ILE A 4 -7.85 60.23 1.61
N LEU A 5 -7.62 61.37 0.96
CA LEU A 5 -6.97 61.46 -0.36
C LEU A 5 -5.54 60.91 -0.33
N SER A 6 -4.75 61.24 0.71
CA SER A 6 -3.39 60.72 0.84
C SER A 6 -3.30 59.20 1.04
N ARG A 7 -4.37 58.57 1.56
CA ARG A 7 -4.45 57.10 1.68
C ARG A 7 -4.81 56.45 0.34
N ILE A 8 -5.62 57.12 -0.48
CA ILE A 8 -6.00 56.66 -1.82
C ILE A 8 -4.79 56.73 -2.76
N ASP A 9 -4.02 57.82 -2.72
CA ASP A 9 -2.80 57.98 -3.54
C ASP A 9 -1.70 56.97 -3.13
N PHE A 10 -1.57 56.67 -1.84
CA PHE A 10 -0.65 55.64 -1.35
C PHE A 10 -1.05 54.24 -1.85
N LEU A 11 -2.35 53.92 -1.84
CA LEU A 11 -2.88 52.66 -2.37
C LEU A 11 -2.73 52.56 -3.90
N LEU A 12 -2.93 53.65 -4.64
CA LEU A 12 -2.71 53.71 -6.09
C LEU A 12 -1.23 53.54 -6.45
N SER A 13 -0.28 54.15 -5.72
CA SER A 13 1.15 53.93 -5.96
C SER A 13 1.61 52.50 -5.63
N TRP A 14 0.91 51.83 -4.71
CA TRP A 14 1.13 50.41 -4.40
C TRP A 14 0.66 49.49 -5.53
N ILE A 15 -0.37 49.90 -6.27
CA ILE A 15 -0.89 49.18 -7.44
C ILE A 15 0.04 49.38 -8.65
N ASP A 16 0.66 50.55 -8.86
CA ASP A 16 1.62 50.73 -9.98
C ASP A 16 2.95 49.98 -9.79
N ASN A 17 3.18 49.39 -8.61
CA ASN A 17 4.40 48.69 -8.28
C ASN A 17 4.32 47.23 -8.77
N THR A 18 4.98 46.94 -9.90
CA THR A 18 5.05 45.59 -10.49
C THR A 18 5.55 44.53 -9.50
N PHE A 19 6.44 44.90 -8.57
CA PHE A 19 6.91 44.01 -7.50
C PHE A 19 5.79 43.56 -6.54
N VAL A 20 4.90 44.48 -6.15
CA VAL A 20 3.75 44.17 -5.31
C VAL A 20 2.77 43.27 -6.07
N HIS A 21 2.58 43.51 -7.37
CA HIS A 21 1.79 42.64 -8.24
C HIS A 21 2.33 41.21 -8.30
N TYR A 22 3.65 41.02 -8.42
CA TYR A 22 4.25 39.68 -8.40
C TYR A 22 4.09 38.99 -7.04
N ILE A 23 4.20 39.72 -5.92
CA ILE A 23 3.98 39.15 -4.59
C ILE A 23 2.52 38.73 -4.41
N VAL A 24 1.57 39.58 -4.80
CA VAL A 24 0.14 39.28 -4.70
C VAL A 24 -0.23 38.12 -5.61
N LEU A 25 0.26 38.10 -6.86
CA LEU A 25 0.06 37.00 -7.80
C LEU A 25 0.67 35.69 -7.25
N GLY A 26 1.88 35.73 -6.70
CA GLY A 26 2.53 34.58 -6.08
C GLY A 26 1.74 34.04 -4.87
N ALA A 27 1.19 34.92 -4.04
CA ALA A 27 0.31 34.55 -2.94
C ALA A 27 -1.02 33.94 -3.44
N LEU A 28 -1.58 34.49 -4.52
CA LEU A 28 -2.81 34.01 -5.15
C LEU A 28 -2.61 32.63 -5.78
N ILE A 29 -1.48 32.42 -6.48
CA ILE A 29 -1.09 31.12 -7.03
C ILE A 29 -0.88 30.11 -5.89
N LEU A 30 -0.15 30.47 -4.83
CA LEU A 30 0.04 29.58 -3.68
C LEU A 30 -1.30 29.22 -3.01
N TYR A 31 -2.21 30.18 -2.88
CA TYR A 31 -3.55 29.94 -2.35
C TYR A 31 -4.38 29.02 -3.26
N ALA A 32 -4.36 29.26 -4.57
CA ALA A 32 -5.03 28.43 -5.57
C ALA A 32 -4.45 27.01 -5.62
N CYS A 33 -3.13 26.86 -5.60
CA CYS A 33 -2.45 25.56 -5.52
C CYS A 33 -2.82 24.83 -4.22
N ARG A 34 -2.88 25.53 -3.09
CA ARG A 34 -3.28 24.93 -1.81
C ARG A 34 -4.75 24.53 -1.79
N ALA A 35 -5.63 25.31 -2.43
CA ALA A 35 -7.03 24.98 -2.61
C ALA A 35 -7.18 23.75 -3.52
N LEU A 36 -6.53 23.73 -4.68
CA LEU A 36 -6.53 22.59 -5.61
C LEU A 36 -5.95 21.32 -4.98
N ALA A 37 -4.87 21.43 -4.21
CA ALA A 37 -4.31 20.32 -3.46
C ALA A 37 -5.31 19.74 -2.45
N ARG A 38 -6.09 20.59 -1.75
CA ARG A 38 -7.16 20.13 -0.87
C ARG A 38 -8.23 19.33 -1.61
N TYR A 39 -8.61 19.74 -2.83
CA TYR A 39 -9.60 19.01 -3.63
C TYR A 39 -9.08 17.64 -4.09
N ASN A 40 -7.81 17.53 -4.51
CA ASN A 40 -7.30 16.30 -5.13
C ASN A 40 -6.68 15.30 -4.15
N LEU A 41 -6.16 15.73 -2.99
CA LEU A 41 -5.51 14.85 -2.02
C LEU A 41 -6.36 13.64 -1.55
N PRO A 42 -7.61 13.81 -1.09
CA PRO A 42 -8.38 12.69 -0.56
C PRO A 42 -8.68 11.66 -1.65
N HIS A 43 -8.95 12.11 -2.88
CA HIS A 43 -9.20 11.24 -4.00
C HIS A 43 -7.95 10.43 -4.38
N THR A 44 -6.78 11.08 -4.45
CA THR A 44 -5.52 10.37 -4.73
C THR A 44 -5.18 9.32 -3.67
N CYS A 45 -5.34 9.64 -2.39
CA CYS A 45 -5.07 8.68 -1.30
C CYS A 45 -6.05 7.49 -1.29
N LEU A 46 -7.32 7.70 -1.66
CA LEU A 46 -8.30 6.63 -1.79
C LEU A 46 -8.00 5.74 -3.00
N THR A 47 -7.67 6.33 -4.15
CA THR A 47 -7.28 5.58 -5.35
C THR A 47 -6.03 4.76 -5.11
N ASP A 48 -5.03 5.31 -4.42
CA ASP A 48 -3.83 4.56 -4.00
C ASP A 48 -4.19 3.38 -3.08
N LEU A 49 -5.12 3.57 -2.14
CA LEU A 49 -5.56 2.50 -1.24
C LEU A 49 -6.26 1.38 -2.00
N GLU A 50 -7.18 1.72 -2.91
CA GLU A 50 -7.87 0.75 -3.78
C GLU A 50 -6.89 -0.02 -4.66
N HIS A 51 -5.89 0.67 -5.20
CA HIS A 51 -4.84 0.04 -6.00
C HIS A 51 -4.05 -0.98 -5.18
N ILE A 52 -3.60 -0.64 -3.97
CA ILE A 52 -2.86 -1.56 -3.09
C ILE A 52 -3.73 -2.76 -2.68
N ILE A 53 -5.03 -2.55 -2.43
CA ILE A 53 -5.97 -3.65 -2.14
C ILE A 53 -6.06 -4.59 -3.35
N GLY A 54 -6.21 -4.05 -4.56
CA GLY A 54 -6.21 -4.83 -5.80
C GLY A 54 -4.92 -5.61 -6.02
N GLU A 55 -3.75 -4.97 -5.81
CA GLU A 55 -2.46 -5.67 -5.89
C GLU A 55 -2.35 -6.80 -4.86
N THR A 56 -2.86 -6.60 -3.64
CA THR A 56 -2.83 -7.62 -2.59
C THR A 56 -3.74 -8.80 -2.93
N ASP A 57 -4.91 -8.54 -3.53
CA ASP A 57 -5.83 -9.57 -4.01
C ASP A 57 -5.20 -10.37 -5.16
N ASP A 58 -4.57 -9.69 -6.13
CA ASP A 58 -3.83 -10.32 -7.22
C ASP A 58 -2.69 -11.22 -6.72
N ILE A 59 -1.94 -10.78 -5.70
CA ILE A 59 -0.89 -11.60 -5.08
C ILE A 59 -1.49 -12.84 -4.43
N LEU A 60 -2.58 -12.70 -3.67
CA LEU A 60 -3.25 -13.81 -3.01
C LEU A 60 -3.80 -14.82 -4.02
N GLN A 61 -4.40 -14.32 -5.10
CA GLN A 61 -4.93 -15.13 -6.20
C GLN A 61 -3.82 -15.90 -6.91
N LYS A 62 -2.72 -15.23 -7.28
CA LYS A 62 -1.54 -15.87 -7.89
C LYS A 62 -0.93 -16.94 -6.97
N ALA A 63 -0.85 -16.65 -5.68
CA ALA A 63 -0.28 -17.59 -4.72
C ALA A 63 -1.19 -18.81 -4.49
N ARG A 64 -2.51 -18.63 -4.58
CA ARG A 64 -3.49 -19.72 -4.62
C ARG A 64 -3.35 -20.58 -5.87
N GLU A 65 -3.23 -19.96 -7.05
CA GLU A 65 -3.09 -20.67 -8.33
C GLU A 65 -1.78 -21.47 -8.39
N ALA A 66 -0.67 -20.86 -7.93
CA ALA A 66 0.63 -21.52 -7.83
C ALA A 66 0.70 -22.61 -6.75
N ARG A 67 -0.38 -22.82 -5.97
CA ARG A 67 -0.40 -23.63 -4.75
C ARG A 67 0.78 -23.29 -3.84
N ALA A 68 1.18 -22.02 -3.79
CA ALA A 68 2.29 -21.54 -2.96
C ALA A 68 1.85 -21.23 -1.51
N LEU A 69 0.54 -21.33 -1.25
CA LEU A 69 -0.03 -21.43 0.08
C LEU A 69 -0.82 -22.74 0.21
N ASN A 70 -0.26 -23.68 0.95
CA ASN A 70 -0.85 -24.95 1.31
C ASN A 70 -1.75 -24.83 2.55
N ASP A 71 -1.49 -23.89 3.45
CA ASP A 71 -2.34 -23.70 4.63
C ASP A 71 -3.71 -23.11 4.26
N ILE A 72 -4.75 -23.94 4.39
CA ILE A 72 -6.15 -23.57 4.13
C ILE A 72 -6.63 -22.54 5.16
N HIS A 73 -6.23 -22.67 6.43
CA HIS A 73 -6.65 -21.74 7.48
C HIS A 73 -6.10 -20.35 7.24
N PHE A 74 -4.80 -20.24 6.95
CA PHE A 74 -4.18 -18.98 6.60
C PHE A 74 -4.85 -18.35 5.37
N ARG A 75 -5.11 -19.12 4.32
CA ARG A 75 -5.75 -18.61 3.10
C ARG A 75 -7.14 -18.03 3.35
N VAL A 76 -7.97 -18.76 4.08
CA VAL A 76 -9.33 -18.29 4.43
C VAL A 76 -9.24 -17.04 5.30
N GLN A 77 -8.33 -17.01 6.28
CA GLN A 77 -8.13 -15.86 7.14
C GLN A 77 -7.61 -14.63 6.38
N ALA A 78 -6.64 -14.80 5.48
CA ALA A 78 -6.10 -13.72 4.66
C ALA A 78 -7.16 -13.15 3.72
N GLN A 79 -7.97 -14.01 3.11
CA GLN A 79 -9.07 -13.59 2.24
C GLN A 79 -10.17 -12.86 3.01
N PHE A 80 -10.49 -13.31 4.22
CA PHE A 80 -11.42 -12.62 5.12
C PHE A 80 -10.89 -11.25 5.56
N ASN A 81 -9.61 -11.16 5.93
CA ASN A 81 -9.00 -9.88 6.29
C ASN A 81 -8.99 -8.91 5.10
N LEU A 82 -8.73 -9.41 3.88
CA LEU A 82 -8.75 -8.60 2.67
C LEU A 82 -10.16 -8.07 2.38
N SER A 83 -11.20 -8.91 2.49
CA SER A 83 -12.58 -8.46 2.27
C SER A 83 -13.02 -7.43 3.32
N GLN A 84 -12.64 -7.59 4.58
CA GLN A 84 -12.88 -6.58 5.61
C GLN A 84 -12.20 -5.24 5.30
N LEU A 85 -10.96 -5.28 4.79
CA LEU A 85 -10.23 -4.06 4.43
C LEU A 85 -10.84 -3.38 3.19
N GLN A 86 -11.32 -4.16 2.22
CA GLN A 86 -12.02 -3.67 1.06
C GLN A 86 -13.36 -3.00 1.43
N GLU A 87 -14.11 -3.59 2.35
CA GLU A 87 -15.34 -3.00 2.89
C GLU A 87 -15.05 -1.70 3.64
N ARG A 88 -14.00 -1.66 4.47
CA ARG A 88 -13.59 -0.42 5.15
C ARG A 88 -13.18 0.67 4.16
N ALA A 89 -12.45 0.32 3.11
CA ALA A 89 -12.04 1.26 2.07
C ALA A 89 -13.24 1.83 1.30
N SER A 90 -14.24 0.99 0.96
CA SER A 90 -15.45 1.45 0.27
C SER A 90 -16.31 2.36 1.16
N LEU A 91 -16.41 2.07 2.47
CA LEU A 91 -17.05 2.94 3.44
C LEU A 91 -16.34 4.29 3.56
N LEU A 92 -15.01 4.30 3.62
CA LEU A 92 -14.23 5.54 3.64
C LEU A 92 -14.41 6.37 2.37
N ARG A 93 -14.54 5.72 1.21
CA ARG A 93 -14.87 6.39 -0.06
C ARG A 93 -16.26 7.02 -0.02
N LEU A 94 -17.26 6.27 0.47
CA LEU A 94 -18.62 6.80 0.62
C LEU A 94 -18.67 7.99 1.58
N GLU A 95 -17.93 7.92 2.68
CA GLU A 95 -17.81 9.00 3.65
C GLU A 95 -17.11 10.24 3.05
N ALA A 96 -16.07 10.03 2.24
CA ALA A 96 -15.42 11.11 1.48
C ALA A 96 -16.37 11.79 0.49
N LEU A 97 -17.20 11.02 -0.21
CA LEU A 97 -18.15 11.53 -1.19
C LEU A 97 -19.34 12.25 -0.54
N THR A 98 -19.83 11.77 0.60
CA THR A 98 -20.96 12.39 1.31
C THR A 98 -20.55 13.68 2.05
N GLN A 99 -19.30 13.75 2.52
CA GLN A 99 -18.77 14.94 3.18
C GLN A 99 -18.24 15.98 2.16
N HIS A 100 -18.00 15.59 0.91
CA HIS A 100 -17.68 16.51 -0.18
C HIS A 100 -18.91 17.37 -0.55
N GLY A 101 -18.89 18.65 -0.15
CA GLY A 101 -19.89 19.66 -0.53
C GLY A 101 -20.73 20.22 0.62
N VAL A 102 -20.66 19.63 1.82
CA VAL A 102 -21.48 20.02 2.99
C VAL A 102 -20.76 21.03 3.90
N LEU A 103 -19.43 21.10 3.83
CA LEU A 103 -18.62 21.82 4.81
C LEU A 103 -18.50 23.31 4.46
N SER A 104 -19.05 24.16 5.32
CA SER A 104 -19.15 25.61 5.10
C SER A 104 -17.90 26.38 5.54
N CYS A 105 -17.08 25.82 6.44
CA CYS A 105 -15.85 26.48 6.90
C CYS A 105 -14.59 25.60 6.82
N ALA A 106 -13.43 26.25 6.69
CA ALA A 106 -12.14 25.59 6.56
C ALA A 106 -11.76 24.75 7.78
N THR A 107 -12.18 25.13 8.99
CA THR A 107 -11.91 24.40 10.24
C THR A 107 -12.69 23.08 10.32
N GLU A 108 -13.96 23.08 9.93
CA GLU A 108 -14.76 21.85 9.80
C GLU A 108 -14.18 20.94 8.72
N TYR A 109 -13.75 21.53 7.59
CA TYR A 109 -13.05 20.79 6.55
C TYR A 109 -11.80 20.10 7.08
N PHE A 110 -10.91 20.81 7.78
CA PHE A 110 -9.70 20.19 8.34
C PHE A 110 -9.98 19.16 9.42
N TYR A 111 -11.00 19.35 10.25
CA TYR A 111 -11.37 18.39 11.28
C TYR A 111 -11.89 17.08 10.66
N VAL A 112 -12.82 17.19 9.72
CA VAL A 112 -13.45 16.06 9.04
C VAL A 112 -12.46 15.35 8.11
N PHE A 113 -11.79 16.09 7.23
CA PHE A 113 -10.76 15.51 6.35
C PHE A 113 -9.52 15.05 7.10
N GLY A 114 -9.17 15.68 8.22
CA GLY A 114 -8.06 15.23 9.07
C GLY A 114 -8.35 13.86 9.68
N ASN A 115 -9.56 13.67 10.20
CA ASN A 115 -9.99 12.38 10.74
C ASN A 115 -10.11 11.31 9.65
N LEU A 116 -10.70 11.65 8.51
CA LEU A 116 -10.81 10.76 7.34
C LEU A 116 -9.42 10.35 6.83
N SER A 117 -8.50 11.32 6.68
CA SER A 117 -7.12 11.06 6.26
C SER A 117 -6.38 10.15 7.24
N LYS A 118 -6.61 10.32 8.54
CA LYS A 118 -6.03 9.43 9.56
C LYS A 118 -6.55 8.00 9.39
N ARG A 119 -7.87 7.82 9.21
CA ARG A 119 -8.48 6.49 8.98
C ARG A 119 -7.99 5.84 7.70
N ILE A 120 -7.87 6.60 6.60
CA ILE A 120 -7.29 6.12 5.33
C ILE A 120 -5.85 5.66 5.54
N ARG A 121 -5.02 6.43 6.27
CA ARG A 121 -3.63 6.03 6.58
C ARG A 121 -3.55 4.75 7.40
N VAL A 122 -4.42 4.58 8.39
CA VAL A 122 -4.48 3.36 9.21
C VAL A 122 -4.87 2.17 8.33
N CYS A 123 -5.94 2.28 7.55
CA CYS A 123 -6.37 1.23 6.63
C CYS A 123 -5.26 0.86 5.64
N ARG A 124 -4.55 1.85 5.07
CA ARG A 124 -3.38 1.61 4.21
C ARG A 124 -2.27 0.83 4.93
N GLY A 125 -2.02 1.14 6.20
CA GLY A 125 -1.05 0.41 7.02
C GLY A 125 -1.44 -1.06 7.21
N GLU A 126 -2.72 -1.31 7.50
CA GLU A 126 -3.28 -2.65 7.66
C GLU A 126 -3.16 -3.48 6.36
N VAL A 127 -3.50 -2.89 5.21
CA VAL A 127 -3.36 -3.56 3.90
C VAL A 127 -1.91 -3.93 3.61
N LYS A 128 -0.97 -2.99 3.82
CA LYS A 128 0.47 -3.27 3.62
C LYS A 128 0.98 -4.35 4.57
N GLN A 129 0.50 -4.37 5.81
CA GLN A 129 0.88 -5.40 6.78
C GLN A 129 0.34 -6.78 6.36
N LEU A 130 -0.89 -6.84 5.86
CA LEU A 130 -1.47 -8.06 5.31
C LEU A 130 -0.66 -8.55 4.10
N GLN A 131 -0.32 -7.65 3.16
CA GLN A 131 0.51 -7.96 2.00
C GLN A 131 1.87 -8.55 2.40
N LEU A 132 2.56 -7.94 3.38
CA LEU A 132 3.82 -8.47 3.90
C LEU A 132 3.66 -9.84 4.59
N THR A 133 2.54 -10.07 5.27
CA THR A 133 2.26 -11.35 5.93
C THR A 133 2.06 -12.45 4.90
N ILE A 134 1.29 -12.18 3.84
CA ILE A 134 1.10 -13.11 2.71
C ILE A 134 2.45 -13.44 2.05
N LEU A 135 3.28 -12.42 1.77
CA LEU A 135 4.59 -12.63 1.15
C LEU A 135 5.53 -13.48 2.01
N LYS A 136 5.54 -13.25 3.33
CA LYS A 136 6.34 -14.05 4.27
C LYS A 136 5.89 -15.51 4.31
N GLU A 137 4.59 -15.76 4.25
CA GLU A 137 4.06 -17.13 4.24
C GLU A 137 4.39 -17.87 2.94
N ILE A 138 4.37 -17.17 1.80
CA ILE A 138 4.81 -17.73 0.52
C ILE A 138 6.31 -18.11 0.59
N GLU A 139 7.13 -17.25 1.19
CA GLU A 139 8.57 -17.48 1.32
C GLU A 139 8.89 -18.61 2.32
N SER A 140 8.16 -18.71 3.43
CA SER A 140 8.31 -19.79 4.40
C SER A 140 7.97 -21.14 3.77
N GLU A 141 6.86 -21.24 3.03
CA GLU A 141 6.47 -22.48 2.34
C GLU A 141 7.45 -22.87 1.24
N LYS A 142 7.97 -21.89 0.48
CA LYS A 142 9.00 -22.15 -0.53
C LYS A 142 10.28 -22.69 0.11
N SER A 143 10.70 -22.11 1.23
CA SER A 143 11.89 -22.55 1.97
C SER A 143 11.70 -23.96 2.53
N ALA A 144 10.51 -24.29 3.04
CA ALA A 144 10.18 -25.63 3.51
C ALA A 144 10.28 -26.68 2.39
N ARG A 145 9.74 -26.37 1.20
CA ARG A 145 9.85 -27.28 0.03
C ARG A 145 11.30 -27.51 -0.39
N HIS A 146 12.12 -26.46 -0.42
CA HIS A 146 13.53 -26.63 -0.76
C HIS A 146 14.29 -27.47 0.28
N ALA A 147 13.93 -27.38 1.57
CA ALA A 147 14.49 -28.25 2.60
C ALA A 147 14.04 -29.72 2.42
N GLU A 148 12.78 -29.95 2.06
CA GLU A 148 12.26 -31.30 1.74
C GLU A 148 12.91 -31.89 0.49
N GLU A 149 13.11 -31.10 -0.57
CA GLU A 149 13.82 -31.51 -1.78
C GLU A 149 15.29 -31.86 -1.49
N ALA A 150 15.98 -31.03 -0.70
CA ALA A 150 17.37 -31.27 -0.32
C ALA A 150 17.52 -32.54 0.53
N THR A 151 16.61 -32.78 1.47
CA THR A 151 16.59 -34.01 2.28
C THR A 151 16.24 -35.22 1.43
N GLY A 152 15.25 -35.12 0.53
CA GLY A 152 14.90 -36.17 -0.43
C GLY A 152 16.09 -36.56 -1.31
N MET A 153 16.83 -35.57 -1.83
CA MET A 153 18.01 -35.82 -2.66
C MET A 153 19.16 -36.44 -1.87
N ALA A 154 19.37 -36.02 -0.61
CA ALA A 154 20.34 -36.66 0.29
C ALA A 154 20.01 -38.13 0.57
N VAL A 155 18.74 -38.49 0.74
CA VAL A 155 18.30 -39.88 0.91
C VAL A 155 18.56 -40.71 -0.34
N VAL A 156 18.26 -40.17 -1.53
CA VAL A 156 18.53 -40.86 -2.81
C VAL A 156 20.03 -41.09 -3.01
N LEU A 157 20.86 -40.09 -2.72
CA LEU A 157 22.33 -40.20 -2.77
C LEU A 157 22.87 -41.22 -1.74
N ALA A 158 22.32 -41.25 -0.53
CA ALA A 158 22.69 -42.21 0.48
C ALA A 158 22.33 -43.66 0.08
N CYS A 159 21.12 -43.89 -0.45
CA CYS A 159 20.66 -45.19 -0.90
C CYS A 159 21.46 -45.73 -2.11
N SER A 160 21.78 -44.87 -3.07
CA SER A 160 22.62 -45.24 -4.23
C SER A 160 24.06 -45.59 -3.82
N SER A 161 24.64 -44.90 -2.84
CA SER A 161 25.97 -45.25 -2.29
C SER A 161 26.00 -46.62 -1.59
N ARG A 162 24.90 -47.02 -0.93
CA ARG A 162 24.75 -48.33 -0.27
C ARG A 162 24.54 -49.46 -1.26
N ALA A 163 23.80 -49.23 -2.34
CA ALA A 163 23.61 -50.19 -3.42
C ALA A 163 24.92 -50.46 -4.19
N GLY A 164 25.72 -49.42 -4.43
CA GLY A 164 27.06 -49.57 -5.01
C GLY A 164 27.99 -50.45 -4.17
N ARG A 165 28.06 -50.24 -2.85
CA ARG A 165 28.93 -51.05 -1.95
C ARG A 165 28.55 -52.53 -1.86
N ARG A 166 27.27 -52.89 -2.02
CA ARG A 166 26.84 -54.30 -2.03
C ARG A 166 27.24 -55.02 -3.32
N SER A 167 27.28 -54.33 -4.46
CA SER A 167 27.70 -54.93 -5.73
C SER A 167 29.19 -55.31 -5.70
N TYR A 168 30.06 -54.45 -5.16
CA TYR A 168 31.49 -54.75 -5.03
C TYR A 168 31.80 -55.88 -4.03
N ALA A 169 31.03 -56.01 -2.93
CA ALA A 169 31.22 -57.10 -1.98
C ALA A 169 30.81 -58.47 -2.55
N SER A 170 29.81 -58.50 -3.45
CA SER A 170 29.37 -59.72 -4.12
C SER A 170 30.34 -60.22 -5.18
N GLU A 171 31.08 -59.34 -5.85
CA GLU A 171 32.07 -59.74 -6.86
C GLU A 171 33.37 -60.27 -6.24
N VAL A 172 33.73 -59.80 -5.03
CA VAL A 172 34.95 -60.27 -4.34
C VAL A 172 34.75 -61.64 -3.67
N SER A 173 33.53 -61.99 -3.25
CA SER A 173 33.24 -63.30 -2.64
C SER A 173 33.15 -64.47 -3.61
N HIS A 174 33.09 -64.25 -4.92
CA HIS A 174 33.08 -65.32 -5.93
C HIS A 174 34.45 -65.57 -6.59
N ALA A 175 35.50 -64.83 -6.19
CA ALA A 175 36.84 -64.90 -6.77
C ALA A 175 37.89 -65.61 -5.88
N GLY A 176 37.49 -66.27 -4.80
CA GLY A 176 38.35 -67.08 -3.92
C GLY A 176 37.81 -68.48 -3.76
#